data_AF-A0A9D6HPT8-F1
#
_entry.id   AF-A0A9D6HPT8-F1
#
_cell.length_a   1.000
_cell.length_b   1.000
_cell.length_c   1.000
_cell.angle_alpha   90.00
_cell.angle_beta   90.00
_cell.angle_gamma   90.00
#
_symmetry.space_group_name_H-M   'P 1'
#
loop_
_entity.id
_entity.type
_entity.pdbx_description
1 polymer ?
#
loop_
_entity_poly.entity_id
_entity_poly.type
_entity_poly.pdbx_seq_one_letter_code
_entity_poly.pdbx_strand_id
1 'polypeptide(L)' 'MEKVITIPREMVKNGGAVIIPQKEYEEFSRWKTFVKTFKVFNPTREQKKDFKGARSDYKKGKTINLNEFRNKLEN' A
#
# COMPACT_ATOMS: atom_id res chain seq x y z
N MET A 1 40.16 2.78 -0.25
CA MET A 1 39.88 3.84 -1.23
C MET A 1 38.67 4.62 -0.72
N GLU A 2 38.89 5.84 -0.24
CA GLU A 2 37.79 6.72 0.19
C GLU A 2 36.95 7.11 -1.03
N LYS A 3 35.65 6.81 -1.00
CA LYS A 3 34.70 7.26 -2.03
C LYS A 3 34.40 8.74 -1.77
N VAL A 4 35.05 9.62 -2.50
CA VAL A 4 34.73 11.05 -2.51
C VAL A 4 33.45 11.24 -3.30
N ILE A 5 32.36 11.63 -2.62
CA ILE A 5 31.08 11.95 -3.24
C ILE A 5 31.11 13.44 -3.61
N THR A 6 31.28 13.75 -4.89
CA THR A 6 31.32 15.14 -5.39
C THR A 6 29.93 15.59 -5.81
N ILE A 7 29.40 16.64 -5.19
CA ILE A 7 28.09 17.21 -5.55
C ILE A 7 28.28 18.31 -6.60
N PRO A 8 27.64 18.23 -7.78
CA PRO A 8 27.68 19.29 -8.77
C PRO A 8 27.10 20.60 -8.23
N ARG A 9 27.84 21.72 -8.37
CA ARG A 9 27.43 23.05 -7.88
C ARG A 9 26.07 23.51 -8.39
N GLU A 10 25.66 23.05 -9.56
CA GLU A 10 24.36 23.39 -10.17
C GLU A 10 23.19 22.87 -9.35
N MET A 11 23.34 21.72 -8.68
CA MET A 11 22.30 21.16 -7.80
C MET A 11 22.12 21.95 -6.51
N VAL A 12 23.15 22.69 -6.08
CA VAL A 12 23.12 23.52 -4.86
C VAL A 12 22.37 24.84 -5.10
N LYS A 13 22.39 25.37 -6.34
CA LYS A 13 21.79 26.68 -6.67
C LYS A 13 20.27 26.75 -6.51
N ASN A 14 19.57 25.60 -6.56
CA ASN A 14 18.10 25.54 -6.45
C ASN A 14 17.60 25.17 -5.04
N GLY A 15 18.44 25.30 -4.00
CA GLY A 15 17.97 25.24 -2.61
C GLY A 15 18.03 23.86 -1.95
N GLY A 16 19.15 23.15 -2.09
CA GLY A 16 19.56 22.14 -1.10
C GLY A 16 19.76 20.74 -1.66
N ALA A 17 21.03 20.37 -1.88
CA ALA A 17 21.41 18.97 -1.98
C ALA A 17 21.51 18.40 -0.56
N VAL A 18 20.79 17.31 -0.28
CA VAL A 18 20.88 16.58 1.00
C VAL A 18 21.58 15.26 0.72
N ILE A 19 22.67 14.99 1.44
CA ILE A 19 23.35 13.69 1.40
C ILE A 19 22.61 12.77 2.35
N ILE A 20 22.08 11.67 1.82
CA ILE A 20 21.46 10.60 2.61
C ILE A 20 22.14 9.27 2.27
N PRO A 21 22.35 8.39 3.24
CA PRO A 21 22.79 7.02 2.98
C PRO A 21 21.87 6.32 2.00
N GLN A 22 22.44 5.53 1.09
CA GLN A 22 21.69 4.82 0.06
C GLN A 22 20.54 3.98 0.65
N LYS A 23 20.80 3.28 1.76
CA LYS A 23 19.79 2.45 2.43
C LYS A 23 18.58 3.27 2.88
N GLU A 24 18.80 4.44 3.46
CA GLU A 24 17.74 5.34 3.94
C GLU A 24 16.93 5.92 2.76
N TYR A 25 17.60 6.24 1.64
CA TYR A 25 16.91 6.67 0.43
C TYR A 25 15.99 5.58 -0.15
N GLU A 26 16.47 4.34 -0.19
CA GLU A 26 15.69 3.21 -0.70
C GLU A 26 14.46 2.95 0.18
N GLU A 27 14.61 3.00 1.50
CA GLU A 27 13.49 2.87 2.45
C GLU A 27 12.47 4.00 2.27
N PHE A 28 12.92 5.26 2.17
CA PHE A 28 12.04 6.40 1.93
C PHE A 28 11.32 6.32 0.57
N SER A 29 12.01 5.90 -0.47
CA SER A 29 11.46 5.74 -1.82
C SER A 29 10.40 4.63 -1.86
N ARG A 30 10.65 3.50 -1.17
CA ARG A 30 9.67 2.42 -0.99
C ARG A 30 8.46 2.91 -0.20
N TRP A 31 8.65 3.66 0.87
CA TRP A 31 7.55 4.24 1.64
C TRP A 31 6.71 5.21 0.80
N LYS A 32 7.35 6.11 0.05
CA LYS A 32 6.66 7.04 -0.86
C LYS A 32 5.86 6.30 -1.93
N THR A 33 6.41 5.21 -2.46
CA THR A 33 5.75 4.35 -3.44
C THR A 33 4.57 3.61 -2.80
N PHE A 34 4.76 3.05 -1.61
CA PHE A 34 3.73 2.38 -0.84
C PHE A 34 2.56 3.32 -0.51
N VAL A 35 2.82 4.52 0.00
CA VAL A 35 1.78 5.53 0.30
C VAL A 35 1.02 5.94 -0.96
N LYS A 36 1.69 6.08 -2.11
CA LYS A 36 1.02 6.34 -3.40
C LYS A 36 0.18 5.16 -3.90
N THR A 37 0.63 3.93 -3.61
CA THR A 37 -0.05 2.69 -3.98
C THR A 37 -1.20 2.35 -3.05
N PHE A 38 -1.20 2.89 -1.82
CA PHE A 38 -2.35 2.90 -0.93
C PHE A 38 -3.44 3.84 -1.48
N LYS A 39 -4.05 3.41 -2.59
CA LYS A 39 -5.39 3.86 -2.95
C LYS A 39 -6.29 3.41 -1.80
N VAL A 40 -6.62 4.34 -0.91
CA VAL A 40 -7.61 4.13 0.14
C VAL A 40 -8.84 3.56 -0.55
N PHE A 41 -9.12 2.28 -0.30
CA PHE A 41 -10.27 1.62 -0.88
C PHE A 41 -11.51 2.37 -0.39
N ASN A 42 -12.13 3.14 -1.29
CA ASN A 42 -13.34 3.89 -0.99
C ASN A 42 -14.54 3.08 -1.50
N PRO A 43 -15.17 2.26 -0.66
CA PRO A 43 -16.22 1.37 -1.12
C PRO A 43 -17.42 2.15 -1.65
N THR A 44 -18.01 1.64 -2.73
CA THR A 44 -19.25 2.17 -3.29
C THR A 44 -20.42 1.98 -2.30
N ARG A 45 -21.54 2.66 -2.54
CA ARG A 45 -22.74 2.56 -1.67
C ARG A 45 -23.25 1.12 -1.56
N GLU A 46 -23.16 0.35 -2.64
CA GLU A 46 -23.56 -1.06 -2.70
C GLU A 46 -22.60 -1.92 -1.87
N GLN A 47 -21.29 -1.77 -2.08
CA GLN A 47 -20.28 -2.48 -1.29
C GLN A 47 -20.42 -2.20 0.22
N LYS A 48 -20.76 -0.97 0.61
CA LYS A 48 -21.03 -0.65 2.03
C LYS A 48 -22.24 -1.42 2.58
N LYS A 49 -23.30 -1.60 1.78
CA LYS A 49 -24.47 -2.42 2.18
C LYS A 49 -24.08 -3.89 2.28
N ASP A 50 -23.30 -4.40 1.34
CA ASP A 50 -22.83 -5.79 1.34
C ASP A 50 -21.96 -6.07 2.57
N PHE A 51 -21.03 -5.18 2.94
CA PHE A 51 -20.26 -5.34 4.16
C PHE A 51 -21.13 -5.33 5.42
N LYS A 52 -22.21 -4.53 5.44
CA LYS A 52 -23.15 -4.52 6.57
C LYS A 52 -23.89 -5.85 6.67
N GLY A 53 -24.31 -6.41 5.53
CA GLY A 53 -24.92 -7.74 5.44
C GLY A 53 -23.95 -8.83 5.91
N ALA A 54 -22.76 -8.87 5.32
CA ALA A 54 -21.71 -9.83 5.66
C ALA A 54 -21.34 -9.81 7.16
N ARG A 55 -21.26 -8.62 7.78
CA ARG A 55 -21.01 -8.48 9.23
C ARG A 55 -22.15 -9.05 10.07
N SER A 56 -23.40 -8.84 9.64
CA SER A 56 -24.57 -9.42 10.32
C SER A 56 -24.57 -10.94 10.20
N ASP A 57 -24.27 -11.48 9.02
CA ASP A 57 -24.23 -12.92 8.78
C ASP A 57 -23.10 -13.59 9.57
N TYR A 58 -21.93 -12.96 9.60
CA TYR A 58 -20.82 -13.39 10.46
C TYR A 58 -21.21 -13.43 11.94
N LYS A 59 -21.87 -12.37 12.46
CA LYS A 59 -22.36 -12.34 13.85
C LYS A 59 -23.36 -13.45 14.15
N LYS A 60 -24.13 -13.90 13.16
CA LYS A 60 -25.11 -14.99 13.27
C LYS A 60 -24.48 -16.38 13.05
N GLY A 61 -23.17 -16.47 12.86
CA GLY A 61 -22.46 -17.73 12.58
C GLY A 61 -22.70 -18.27 11.17
N LYS A 62 -23.28 -17.47 10.26
CA LYS A 62 -23.45 -17.84 8.86
C LYS A 62 -22.16 -17.56 8.09
N THR A 63 -21.21 -18.46 8.25
CA THR A 63 -19.95 -18.45 7.50
C THR A 63 -19.95 -19.57 6.48
N ILE A 64 -19.33 -19.35 5.34
CA ILE A 64 -19.09 -20.40 4.35
C ILE A 64 -17.68 -20.95 4.53
N ASN A 65 -17.50 -22.26 4.41
CA ASN A 65 -16.17 -22.87 4.35
C ASN A 65 -15.56 -22.66 2.94
N LEU A 66 -14.24 -22.70 2.82
CA LEU A 66 -13.51 -22.63 1.56
C LEU A 66 -14.00 -23.69 0.56
N ASN A 67 -14.30 -24.90 1.02
CA ASN A 67 -14.82 -25.97 0.17
C ASN A 67 -16.24 -25.67 -0.34
N GLU A 68 -17.10 -25.14 0.53
CA GLU A 68 -18.46 -24.72 0.15
C GLU A 68 -18.44 -23.52 -0.81
N PHE A 69 -17.47 -22.62 -0.65
CA PHE A 69 -17.26 -21.50 -1.54
C PHE A 69 -16.82 -21.96 -2.93
N ARG A 70 -15.84 -22.88 -3.01
CA ARG A 70 -15.39 -23.48 -4.27
C ARG A 70 -16.54 -24.17 -5.00
N ASN A 71 -17.30 -25.00 -4.30
CA ASN A 71 -18.45 -25.70 -4.89
C ASN A 71 -19.55 -24.75 -5.40
N LYS A 72 -19.68 -23.55 -4.84
CA LYS A 72 -20.63 -22.52 -5.30
C LYS A 72 -20.12 -21.68 -6.48
N LEU A 73 -18.83 -21.71 -6.76
CA LEU A 73 -18.22 -21.01 -7.90
C LEU A 73 -18.05 -21.92 -9.12
N GLU A 74 -17.92 -23.23 -8.90
CA GLU A 74 -17.78 -24.24 -9.95
C GLU A 74 -19.12 -24.78 -10.48
N ASN A 75 -20.24 -24.45 -9.84
CA ASN A 75 -21.61 -24.63 -10.36
C ASN A 75 -22.16 -23.32 -10.90
#